data_AF-A0A7D5VFB7-F1
#
_entry.id   AF-A0A7D5VFB7-F1
#
_cell.length_a   1.000
_cell.length_b   1.000
_cell.length_c   1.000
_cell.angle_alpha   90.00
_cell.angle_beta   90.00
_cell.angle_gamma   90.00
#
_symmetry.space_group_name_H-M   'P 1'
#
loop_
_entity.id
_entity.type
_entity.pdbx_description
1 polymer ?
#
loop_
_entity_poly.entity_id
_entity_poly.type
_entity_poly.pdbx_seq_one_letter_code
_entity_poly.pdbx_strand_id
1 'polypeptide(L)'
;MSGRDPLCPTFRARQGAALTLVFAGVLVAGAVTGAFPDPDHTARRTTAEPVGAALHEDVREAAARAMADGTSPMEAAERAVSRSGDRWGAVYSEGEYQEFQDSLDGRYTGVGLSAAREQDGRIEVTGVRPGSPAAAAGIRTGDRLRSVDGARADGLPVTEVVSLLRGDADDAPAGTTVTLGLQRGGRTWTETLHRATLSTDSVTVTRRSGRVTVIRVAAFTRGTGAEVREALRAAPAGDGIALDLRGNSGGLVTEAVAAASAFLDGGLVATYDVDGAQRALHAAPGGDTARPLVVLVDGGTMSAAELLTGALQDRGRAVVIGSRTFGKGSVQMPTNLPDGSVAELTVGHYRTPSGHAVDGRGITPDLEAGDGVLRRAETVLAGLGDAR
;
A
#
# COMPACT_ATOMS: atom_id res chain seq x y z
N MET A 1 -42.07 -33.02 -32.86
CA MET A 1 -41.47 -32.44 -34.08
C MET A 1 -40.84 -31.12 -33.63
N SER A 2 -39.58 -31.12 -33.20
CA SER A 2 -38.36 -30.93 -34.01
C SER A 2 -38.35 -29.60 -34.76
N GLY A 3 -37.47 -28.71 -34.32
CA GLY A 3 -37.10 -27.45 -34.98
C GLY A 3 -36.00 -26.77 -34.17
N ARG A 4 -34.74 -27.12 -34.46
CA ARG A 4 -33.52 -26.48 -33.97
C ARG A 4 -33.24 -25.24 -34.83
N ASP A 5 -32.91 -24.11 -34.21
CA ASP A 5 -32.11 -23.06 -34.84
C ASP A 5 -30.75 -22.97 -34.14
N PRO A 6 -29.62 -23.04 -34.88
CA PRO A 6 -28.27 -22.86 -34.38
C PRO A 6 -27.83 -21.39 -34.47
N LEU A 7 -26.68 -21.06 -33.86
CA LEU A 7 -25.97 -19.76 -33.85
C LEU A 7 -26.13 -18.97 -32.55
N CYS A 8 -25.53 -19.49 -31.48
CA CYS A 8 -25.05 -18.68 -30.37
C CYS A 8 -23.59 -19.07 -30.14
N PRO A 9 -22.59 -18.25 -30.53
CA PRO A 9 -21.22 -18.50 -30.13
C PRO A 9 -21.11 -18.21 -28.63
N THR A 10 -20.82 -19.26 -27.86
CA THR A 10 -20.45 -19.17 -26.45
C THR A 10 -19.16 -18.39 -26.32
N PHE A 11 -19.24 -17.09 -26.02
CA PHE A 11 -18.11 -16.35 -25.47
C PHE A 11 -17.83 -16.91 -24.08
N ARG A 12 -16.86 -17.83 -23.99
CA ARG A 12 -16.20 -18.17 -22.73
C ARG A 12 -15.47 -16.91 -22.27
N ALA A 13 -16.12 -16.13 -21.42
CA ALA A 13 -15.50 -15.04 -20.68
C ALA A 13 -14.45 -15.64 -19.73
N ARG A 14 -13.20 -15.71 -20.17
CA ARG A 14 -12.04 -15.66 -19.28
C ARG A 14 -11.86 -14.18 -18.89
N GLN A 15 -12.76 -13.69 -18.04
CA GLN A 15 -12.61 -12.42 -17.34
C GLN A 15 -12.53 -12.75 -15.85
N GLY A 16 -11.30 -12.92 -15.38
CA GLY A 16 -11.03 -13.28 -13.99
C GLY A 16 -9.53 -13.43 -13.81
N ALA A 17 -8.80 -12.33 -13.89
CA ALA A 17 -7.39 -12.25 -13.51
C ALA A 17 -6.89 -10.79 -13.36
N ALA A 18 -7.47 -9.82 -14.08
CA ALA A 18 -6.88 -8.49 -14.17
C ALA A 18 -7.32 -7.47 -13.09
N LEU A 19 -7.96 -7.89 -11.99
CA LEU A 19 -8.43 -6.97 -10.94
C LEU A 19 -7.97 -7.31 -9.52
N THR A 20 -6.89 -8.10 -9.38
CA THR A 20 -6.33 -8.46 -8.06
C THR A 20 -5.27 -7.45 -7.58
N LEU A 21 -4.80 -6.53 -8.45
CA LEU A 21 -3.64 -5.67 -8.19
C LEU A 21 -3.93 -4.28 -7.57
N VAL A 22 -5.12 -4.01 -7.02
CA VAL A 22 -5.46 -2.63 -6.56
C VAL A 22 -5.36 -2.41 -5.05
N PHE A 23 -5.20 -3.44 -4.22
CA PHE A 23 -5.09 -3.23 -2.76
C PHE A 23 -3.99 -4.08 -2.12
N ALA A 24 -2.72 -3.76 -2.40
CA ALA A 24 -1.53 -4.30 -1.73
C ALA A 24 -1.36 -3.75 -0.29
N GLY A 25 -2.46 -3.63 0.46
CA GLY A 25 -2.47 -3.04 1.80
C GLY A 25 -2.41 -4.08 2.91
N VAL A 26 -1.49 -5.04 2.90
CA VAL A 26 -1.39 -6.04 3.98
C VAL A 26 -0.76 -5.39 5.22
N LEU A 27 -1.43 -5.53 6.37
CA LEU A 27 -0.85 -5.21 7.68
C LEU A 27 0.07 -6.36 8.08
N VAL A 28 1.30 -6.36 7.59
CA VAL A 28 2.29 -7.39 7.95
C VAL A 28 2.68 -7.21 9.41
N ALA A 29 2.14 -8.04 10.29
CA ALA A 29 2.60 -8.16 11.66
C ALA A 29 3.92 -8.96 11.66
N GLY A 30 5.03 -8.25 11.88
CA GLY A 30 6.41 -8.68 11.70
C GLY A 30 6.95 -9.80 12.60
N ALA A 31 6.23 -10.90 12.78
CA ALA A 31 6.80 -12.10 13.39
C ALA A 31 7.82 -12.79 12.45
N VAL A 32 7.68 -12.65 11.14
CA VAL A 32 8.57 -13.30 10.15
C VAL A 32 9.70 -12.38 9.67
N THR A 33 9.54 -11.04 9.76
CA THR A 33 10.51 -10.05 9.25
C THR A 33 11.46 -9.47 10.31
N GLY A 34 11.37 -9.92 11.58
CA GLY A 34 12.18 -9.39 12.68
C GLY A 34 11.87 -7.92 13.01
N ALA A 35 10.69 -7.44 12.64
CA ALA A 35 10.31 -6.03 12.74
C ALA A 35 9.65 -5.68 14.11
N PHE A 36 9.45 -6.65 14.99
CA PHE A 36 9.06 -6.43 16.40
C PHE A 36 10.06 -7.07 17.36
N PRO A 37 10.27 -6.49 18.57
CA PRO A 37 11.09 -7.10 19.60
C PRO A 37 10.46 -8.39 20.16
N ASP A 38 11.33 -9.28 20.65
CA ASP A 38 11.03 -10.57 21.29
C ASP A 38 9.96 -10.43 22.42
N PRO A 39 9.13 -11.45 22.70
CA PRO A 39 7.88 -11.33 23.41
C PRO A 39 8.07 -11.35 24.94
N ASP A 40 8.80 -10.40 25.51
CA ASP A 40 9.00 -10.32 26.97
C ASP A 40 7.97 -9.43 27.72
N HIS A 41 6.81 -9.16 27.11
CA HIS A 41 5.71 -8.49 27.81
C HIS A 41 4.45 -9.35 27.92
N THR A 42 4.01 -9.52 29.17
CA THR A 42 2.89 -10.33 29.66
C THR A 42 1.65 -10.23 28.77
N ALA A 43 1.49 -11.20 27.88
CA ALA A 43 0.26 -11.40 27.11
C ALA A 43 -0.83 -11.95 28.02
N ARG A 44 -2.01 -11.32 28.03
CA ARG A 44 -3.19 -11.83 28.72
C ARG A 44 -3.89 -12.81 27.76
N ARG A 45 -3.76 -14.12 27.98
CA ARG A 45 -4.41 -15.15 27.15
C ARG A 45 -5.91 -15.22 27.48
N THR A 46 -6.74 -15.12 26.46
CA THR A 46 -8.18 -15.42 26.52
C THR A 46 -8.39 -16.88 26.05
N THR A 47 -9.35 -17.60 26.63
CA THR A 47 -9.56 -19.06 26.46
C THR A 47 -10.39 -19.46 25.22
N ALA A 48 -10.58 -18.56 24.26
CA ALA A 48 -11.26 -18.89 23.00
C ALA A 48 -10.24 -19.47 22.01
N GLU A 49 -10.59 -20.57 21.32
CA GLU A 49 -9.77 -21.01 20.19
C GLU A 49 -9.71 -19.89 19.14
N PRO A 50 -8.50 -19.53 18.72
CA PRO A 50 -8.35 -18.43 17.80
C PRO A 50 -8.80 -18.81 16.39
N VAL A 51 -9.73 -18.00 15.85
CA VAL A 51 -10.29 -18.17 14.51
C VAL A 51 -9.20 -18.14 13.42
N GLY A 52 -8.11 -17.39 13.66
CA GLY A 52 -6.94 -17.33 12.78
C GLY A 52 -6.21 -18.67 12.68
N ALA A 53 -5.71 -19.20 13.79
CA ALA A 53 -4.93 -20.45 13.81
C ALA A 53 -5.62 -21.63 13.10
N ALA A 54 -6.95 -21.78 13.22
CA ALA A 54 -7.70 -22.81 12.50
C ALA A 54 -7.66 -22.61 10.98
N LEU A 55 -7.83 -21.37 10.50
CA LEU A 55 -7.75 -21.06 9.07
C LEU A 55 -6.36 -21.31 8.49
N HIS A 56 -5.30 -20.97 9.23
CA HIS A 56 -3.92 -21.25 8.81
C HIS A 56 -3.67 -22.76 8.64
N GLU A 57 -4.21 -23.58 9.55
CA GLU A 57 -4.13 -25.04 9.45
C GLU A 57 -4.92 -25.56 8.26
N ASP A 58 -6.17 -25.13 8.12
CA ASP A 58 -7.06 -25.56 7.03
C ASP A 58 -6.47 -25.27 5.65
N VAL A 59 -5.91 -24.07 5.46
CA VAL A 59 -5.28 -23.67 4.20
C VAL A 59 -4.04 -24.52 3.90
N ARG A 60 -3.19 -24.75 4.91
CA ARG A 60 -1.98 -25.56 4.75
C ARG A 60 -2.29 -27.03 4.51
N GLU A 61 -3.28 -27.60 5.19
CA GLU A 61 -3.72 -28.98 5.01
C GLU A 61 -4.39 -29.16 3.63
N ALA A 62 -5.17 -28.17 3.16
CA ALA A 62 -5.71 -28.18 1.81
C ALA A 62 -4.60 -28.19 0.75
N ALA A 63 -3.59 -27.34 0.89
CA ALA A 63 -2.44 -27.30 -0.01
C ALA A 63 -1.64 -28.62 0.03
N ALA A 64 -1.35 -29.15 1.22
CA ALA A 64 -0.61 -30.40 1.39
C ALA A 64 -1.32 -31.62 0.77
N ARG A 65 -2.64 -31.73 0.97
CA ARG A 65 -3.45 -32.79 0.32
C ARG A 65 -3.41 -32.67 -1.19
N ALA A 66 -3.60 -31.47 -1.73
CA ALA A 66 -3.54 -31.24 -3.16
C ALA A 66 -2.18 -31.65 -3.75
N MET A 67 -1.08 -31.32 -3.06
CA MET A 67 0.27 -31.73 -3.46
C MET A 67 0.42 -33.26 -3.48
N ALA A 68 -0.06 -33.95 -2.43
CA ALA A 68 -0.01 -35.40 -2.34
C ALA A 68 -0.85 -36.09 -3.44
N ASP A 69 -1.95 -35.46 -3.84
CA ASP A 69 -2.83 -35.90 -4.92
C ASP A 69 -2.33 -35.51 -6.33
N GLY A 70 -1.18 -34.84 -6.43
CA GLY A 70 -0.59 -34.39 -7.70
C GLY A 70 -1.34 -33.23 -8.37
N THR A 71 -2.06 -32.43 -7.59
CA THR A 71 -2.81 -31.24 -8.03
C THR A 71 -2.19 -29.95 -7.46
N SER A 72 -2.61 -28.78 -7.95
CA SER A 72 -2.03 -27.48 -7.56
C SER A 72 -2.30 -27.15 -6.08
N PRO A 73 -1.26 -27.02 -5.23
CA PRO A 73 -1.42 -26.62 -3.83
C PRO A 73 -1.90 -25.18 -3.68
N MET A 74 -1.34 -24.26 -4.48
CA MET A 74 -1.78 -22.86 -4.55
C MET A 74 -3.28 -22.74 -4.84
N GLU A 75 -3.79 -23.41 -5.89
CA GLU A 75 -5.24 -23.36 -6.20
C GLU A 75 -6.10 -23.96 -5.08
N ALA A 76 -5.60 -24.98 -4.37
CA ALA A 76 -6.30 -25.56 -3.23
C ALA A 76 -6.35 -24.60 -2.04
N ALA A 77 -5.25 -23.88 -1.78
CA ALA A 77 -5.18 -22.83 -0.79
C ALA A 77 -6.13 -21.67 -1.13
N GLU A 78 -6.13 -21.18 -2.37
CA GLU A 78 -7.05 -20.14 -2.84
C GLU A 78 -8.51 -20.52 -2.60
N ARG A 79 -8.88 -21.78 -2.93
CA ARG A 79 -10.23 -22.29 -2.66
C ARG A 79 -10.53 -22.36 -1.17
N ALA A 80 -9.56 -22.69 -0.31
CA ALA A 80 -9.74 -22.71 1.13
C ALA A 80 -9.94 -21.30 1.70
N VAL A 81 -9.12 -20.35 1.29
CA VAL A 81 -9.25 -18.92 1.65
C VAL A 81 -10.59 -18.36 1.18
N SER A 82 -10.99 -18.63 -0.06
CA SER A 82 -12.28 -18.16 -0.58
C SER A 82 -13.47 -18.69 0.23
N ARG A 83 -13.40 -19.95 0.71
CA ARG A 83 -14.47 -20.54 1.54
C ARG A 83 -14.49 -20.05 2.98
N SER A 84 -13.38 -19.53 3.51
CA SER A 84 -13.31 -19.07 4.90
C SER A 84 -14.11 -17.80 5.15
N GLY A 85 -14.39 -17.04 4.09
CA GLY A 85 -15.01 -15.71 4.20
C GLY A 85 -14.06 -14.63 4.70
N ASP A 86 -12.76 -14.92 4.79
CA ASP A 86 -11.74 -13.90 5.03
C ASP A 86 -11.71 -12.92 3.85
N ARG A 87 -12.28 -11.73 4.08
CA ARG A 87 -12.38 -10.66 3.08
C ARG A 87 -11.02 -10.21 2.55
N TRP A 88 -9.97 -10.32 3.37
CA TRP A 88 -8.64 -9.81 3.06
C TRP A 88 -7.67 -10.91 2.67
N GLY A 89 -8.05 -12.17 2.87
CA GLY A 89 -7.23 -13.34 2.59
C GLY A 89 -6.81 -13.39 1.13
N ALA A 90 -5.53 -13.62 0.89
CA ALA A 90 -4.95 -13.73 -0.45
C ALA A 90 -3.92 -14.85 -0.47
N VAL A 91 -3.72 -15.45 -1.65
CA VAL A 91 -2.65 -16.41 -1.90
C VAL A 91 -1.79 -15.84 -3.02
N TYR A 92 -0.49 -15.93 -2.83
CA TYR A 92 0.53 -15.45 -3.75
C TYR A 92 1.40 -16.64 -4.15
N SER A 93 1.78 -16.71 -5.41
CA SER A 93 2.95 -17.50 -5.81
C SER A 93 4.22 -17.01 -5.11
N GLU A 94 5.30 -17.80 -5.16
CA GLU A 94 6.60 -17.39 -4.61
C GLU A 94 7.11 -16.07 -5.24
N GLY A 95 6.94 -15.92 -6.56
CA GLY A 95 7.33 -14.71 -7.30
C GLY A 95 6.51 -13.49 -6.89
N GLU A 96 5.18 -13.60 -6.91
CA GLU A 96 4.28 -12.50 -6.50
C GLU A 96 4.54 -12.08 -5.05
N TYR A 97 4.80 -13.04 -4.15
CA TYR A 97 5.11 -12.72 -2.76
C TYR A 97 6.46 -12.02 -2.61
N GLN A 98 7.47 -12.41 -3.40
CA GLN A 98 8.77 -11.71 -3.42
C GLN A 98 8.62 -10.27 -3.92
N GLU A 99 7.82 -10.03 -4.96
CA GLU A 99 7.53 -8.67 -5.43
C GLU A 99 6.79 -7.84 -4.38
N PHE A 100 5.84 -8.47 -3.68
CA PHE A 100 5.17 -7.84 -2.56
C PHE A 100 6.17 -7.44 -1.45
N GLN A 101 7.11 -8.31 -1.08
CA GLN A 101 8.16 -7.98 -0.11
C GLN A 101 9.09 -6.86 -0.59
N ASP A 102 9.51 -6.90 -1.86
CA ASP A 102 10.32 -5.85 -2.46
C ASP A 102 9.59 -4.49 -2.39
N SER A 103 8.27 -4.47 -2.60
CA SER A 103 7.46 -3.26 -2.48
C SER A 103 7.46 -2.67 -1.07
N LEU A 104 7.49 -3.51 -0.02
CA LEU A 104 7.62 -3.08 1.38
C LEU A 104 9.01 -2.53 1.68
N ASP A 105 10.03 -2.98 0.96
CA ASP A 105 11.37 -2.40 0.97
C ASP A 105 11.47 -1.13 0.11
N GLY A 106 10.34 -0.64 -0.44
CA GLY A 106 10.29 0.53 -1.30
C GLY A 106 10.95 0.28 -2.66
N ARG A 107 10.99 -0.98 -3.10
CA ARG A 107 11.59 -1.42 -4.35
C ARG A 107 10.54 -1.98 -5.30
N TYR A 108 10.79 -1.86 -6.60
CA TYR A 108 9.98 -2.48 -7.64
C TYR A 108 10.82 -2.75 -8.88
N THR A 109 10.44 -3.75 -9.67
CA THR A 109 11.04 -4.01 -10.97
C THR A 109 10.39 -3.14 -12.04
N GLY A 110 11.19 -2.54 -12.92
CA GLY A 110 10.67 -1.85 -14.10
C GLY A 110 11.68 -0.94 -14.78
N VAL A 111 11.19 -0.04 -15.63
CA VAL A 111 12.05 0.88 -16.41
C VAL A 111 12.09 2.31 -15.88
N GLY A 112 11.27 2.64 -14.89
CA GLY A 112 11.27 3.93 -14.21
C GLY A 112 10.43 5.00 -14.91
N LEU A 113 9.34 4.57 -15.55
CA LEU A 113 8.34 5.45 -16.15
C LEU A 113 7.08 5.50 -15.30
N SER A 114 6.50 6.69 -15.20
CA SER A 114 5.10 6.89 -14.83
C SER A 114 4.33 7.29 -16.07
N ALA A 115 3.15 6.72 -16.25
CA ALA A 115 2.29 6.98 -17.39
C ALA A 115 0.88 7.35 -16.92
N ALA A 116 0.20 8.17 -17.73
CA ALA A 116 -1.22 8.44 -17.59
C ALA A 116 -1.92 8.20 -18.91
N ARG A 117 -3.22 7.90 -18.82
CA ARG A 117 -4.10 7.85 -19.97
C ARG A 117 -4.75 9.22 -20.14
N GLU A 118 -4.51 9.83 -21.29
CA GLU A 118 -5.16 11.07 -21.70
C GLU A 118 -6.62 10.83 -22.06
N GLN A 119 -7.41 11.91 -22.12
CA GLN A 119 -8.85 11.83 -22.44
C GLN A 119 -9.14 11.19 -23.80
N ASP A 120 -8.24 11.35 -24.76
CA ASP A 120 -8.32 10.74 -26.10
C ASP A 120 -7.80 9.29 -26.16
N GLY A 121 -7.45 8.72 -25.01
CA GLY A 121 -7.01 7.34 -24.86
C GLY A 121 -5.54 7.11 -25.18
N ARG A 122 -4.77 8.15 -25.50
CA ARG A 122 -3.31 8.05 -25.63
C ARG A 122 -2.65 7.83 -24.27
N ILE A 123 -1.52 7.13 -24.28
CA ILE A 123 -0.70 6.97 -23.10
C ILE A 123 0.46 7.98 -23.15
N GLU A 124 0.51 8.86 -22.17
CA GLU A 124 1.55 9.87 -22.01
C GLU A 124 2.44 9.53 -20.82
N VAL A 125 3.75 9.71 -21.00
CA VAL A 125 4.73 9.65 -19.92
C VAL A 125 4.56 10.90 -19.06
N THR A 126 4.13 10.72 -17.83
CA THR A 126 3.96 11.81 -16.86
C THR A 126 5.18 12.00 -15.98
N GLY A 127 6.02 10.97 -15.84
CA GLY A 127 7.21 11.03 -15.00
C GLY A 127 8.29 10.08 -15.47
N VAL A 128 9.54 10.49 -15.28
CA VAL A 128 10.72 9.67 -15.53
C VAL A 128 11.60 9.73 -14.29
N ARG A 129 11.85 8.58 -13.68
CA ARG A 129 12.63 8.49 -12.45
C ARG A 129 14.12 8.74 -12.74
N PRO A 130 14.79 9.67 -12.05
CA PRO A 130 16.23 9.88 -12.20
C PRO A 130 17.04 8.59 -11.97
N GLY A 131 18.10 8.38 -12.76
CA GLY A 131 18.94 7.19 -12.66
C GLY A 131 18.29 5.88 -13.13
N SER A 132 17.08 5.93 -13.70
CA SER A 132 16.39 4.75 -14.26
C SER A 132 16.85 4.40 -15.69
N PRO A 133 16.58 3.17 -16.17
CA PRO A 133 16.77 2.80 -17.56
C PRO A 133 16.11 3.77 -18.55
N ALA A 134 14.88 4.21 -18.26
CA ALA A 134 14.18 5.18 -19.09
C ALA A 134 14.85 6.56 -19.12
N ALA A 135 15.38 7.03 -17.99
CA ALA A 135 16.14 8.27 -17.94
C ALA A 135 17.44 8.18 -18.75
N ALA A 136 18.17 7.06 -18.63
CA ALA A 136 19.40 6.82 -19.40
C ALA A 136 19.15 6.79 -20.91
N ALA A 137 17.98 6.31 -21.34
CA ALA A 137 17.55 6.31 -22.74
C ALA A 137 17.00 7.67 -23.23
N GLY A 138 16.97 8.69 -22.38
CA GLY A 138 16.54 10.05 -22.76
C GLY A 138 15.03 10.21 -22.99
N ILE A 139 14.22 9.28 -22.44
CA ILE A 139 12.76 9.42 -22.36
C ILE A 139 12.44 10.56 -21.39
N ARG A 140 11.39 11.34 -21.70
CA ARG A 140 11.01 12.54 -20.94
C ARG A 140 9.51 12.59 -20.69
N THR A 141 9.11 13.30 -19.65
CA THR A 141 7.71 13.71 -19.47
C THR A 141 7.18 14.40 -20.73
N GLY A 142 5.96 14.06 -21.13
CA GLY A 142 5.31 14.48 -22.37
C GLY A 142 5.59 13.59 -23.58
N ASP A 143 6.46 12.57 -23.45
CA ASP A 143 6.60 11.55 -24.49
C ASP A 143 5.34 10.69 -24.54
N ARG A 144 4.88 10.37 -25.76
CA ARG A 144 3.80 9.42 -25.95
C ARG A 144 4.35 8.00 -26.03
N LEU A 145 3.80 7.11 -25.22
CA LEU A 145 4.04 5.67 -25.30
C LEU A 145 3.02 5.05 -26.24
N ARG A 146 3.47 4.61 -27.41
CA ARG A 146 2.63 4.04 -28.46
C ARG A 146 2.50 2.53 -28.38
N SER A 147 3.55 1.84 -27.94
CA SER A 147 3.56 0.38 -27.83
C SER A 147 4.54 -0.10 -26.78
N VAL A 148 4.26 -1.27 -26.21
CA VAL A 148 5.13 -2.03 -25.30
C VAL A 148 5.23 -3.45 -25.86
N ASP A 149 6.44 -3.93 -26.13
CA ASP A 149 6.73 -5.23 -26.75
C ASP A 149 5.92 -5.51 -28.04
N GLY A 150 5.73 -4.45 -28.84
CA GLY A 150 4.97 -4.49 -30.09
C GLY A 150 3.44 -4.44 -29.90
N ALA A 151 2.92 -4.63 -28.69
CA ALA A 151 1.51 -4.43 -28.37
C ALA A 151 1.18 -2.94 -28.30
N ARG A 152 0.06 -2.54 -28.90
CA ARG A 152 -0.37 -1.13 -28.93
C ARG A 152 -0.79 -0.69 -27.52
N ALA A 153 -0.21 0.41 -27.04
CA ALA A 153 -0.49 0.95 -25.72
C ALA A 153 -1.75 1.83 -25.68
N ASP A 154 -2.06 2.54 -26.77
CA ASP A 154 -3.26 3.39 -26.81
C ASP A 154 -4.54 2.56 -26.58
N GLY A 155 -5.44 3.06 -25.75
CA GLY A 155 -6.71 2.40 -25.44
C GLY A 155 -6.60 1.33 -24.33
N LEU A 156 -5.39 0.90 -23.97
CA LEU A 156 -5.21 0.04 -22.80
C LEU A 156 -5.50 0.83 -21.51
N PRO A 157 -6.03 0.16 -20.47
CA PRO A 157 -5.98 0.68 -19.11
C PRO A 157 -4.53 1.02 -18.73
N VAL A 158 -4.33 2.16 -18.09
CA VAL A 158 -2.98 2.58 -17.65
C VAL A 158 -2.33 1.55 -16.72
N THR A 159 -3.14 0.84 -15.93
CA THR A 159 -2.67 -0.24 -15.04
C THR A 159 -2.04 -1.38 -15.83
N GLU A 160 -2.65 -1.78 -16.95
CA GLU A 160 -2.10 -2.82 -17.83
C GLU A 160 -0.79 -2.37 -18.47
N VAL A 161 -0.71 -1.11 -18.91
CA VAL A 161 0.54 -0.55 -19.44
C VAL A 161 1.65 -0.56 -18.39
N VAL A 162 1.34 -0.17 -17.15
CA VAL A 162 2.30 -0.21 -16.04
C VAL A 162 2.76 -1.65 -15.77
N SER A 163 1.86 -2.63 -15.75
CA SER A 163 2.22 -4.03 -15.56
C SER A 163 3.13 -4.56 -16.67
N LEU A 164 2.89 -4.21 -17.94
CA LEU A 164 3.80 -4.57 -19.03
C LEU A 164 5.20 -3.95 -18.84
N LEU A 165 5.27 -2.69 -18.41
CA LEU A 165 6.55 -2.00 -18.15
C LEU A 165 7.32 -2.61 -16.97
N ARG A 166 6.61 -3.18 -16.00
CA ARG A 166 7.19 -3.82 -14.81
C ARG A 166 7.52 -5.29 -15.01
N GLY A 167 6.82 -5.97 -15.92
CA GLY A 167 7.01 -7.40 -16.17
C GLY A 167 6.02 -8.29 -15.42
N ASP A 168 5.07 -7.72 -14.68
CA ASP A 168 4.15 -8.43 -13.77
C ASP A 168 3.36 -9.56 -14.45
N ALA A 169 3.04 -9.41 -15.75
CA ALA A 169 2.21 -10.39 -16.46
C ALA A 169 2.93 -11.72 -16.76
N ASP A 170 4.27 -11.69 -16.83
CA ASP A 170 5.12 -12.82 -17.20
C ASP A 170 6.18 -13.12 -16.13
N ASP A 171 6.01 -12.59 -14.91
CA ASP A 171 6.97 -12.65 -13.80
C ASP A 171 8.40 -12.27 -14.23
N ALA A 172 8.53 -11.26 -15.10
CA ALA A 172 9.80 -10.93 -15.74
C ALA A 172 10.73 -10.18 -14.77
N PRO A 173 11.83 -10.78 -14.29
CA PRO A 173 12.68 -10.17 -13.27
C PRO A 173 13.49 -8.99 -13.82
N ALA A 174 14.16 -8.29 -12.92
CA ALA A 174 15.19 -7.31 -13.29
C ALA A 174 16.25 -7.94 -14.22
N GLY A 175 16.69 -7.16 -15.22
CA GLY A 175 17.59 -7.58 -16.29
C GLY A 175 16.88 -7.97 -17.59
N THR A 176 15.61 -8.38 -17.53
CA THR A 176 14.80 -8.65 -18.74
C THR A 176 14.59 -7.40 -19.57
N THR A 177 14.33 -7.57 -20.87
CA THR A 177 14.13 -6.45 -21.80
C THR A 177 12.66 -6.12 -21.99
N VAL A 178 12.40 -4.85 -22.30
CA VAL A 178 11.11 -4.36 -22.81
C VAL A 178 11.37 -3.37 -23.95
N THR A 179 10.63 -3.50 -25.04
CA THR A 179 10.77 -2.65 -26.22
C THR A 179 9.61 -1.65 -26.29
N LEU A 180 9.93 -0.36 -26.21
CA LEU A 180 8.97 0.74 -26.21
C LEU A 180 8.92 1.42 -27.58
N GLY A 181 7.70 1.60 -28.11
CA GLY A 181 7.46 2.51 -29.23
C GLY A 181 7.10 3.90 -28.69
N LEU A 182 7.89 4.90 -29.03
CA LEU A 182 7.81 6.24 -28.44
C LEU A 182 7.57 7.31 -29.51
N GLN A 183 6.92 8.41 -29.10
CA GLN A 183 6.73 9.58 -29.95
C GLN A 183 6.93 10.89 -29.18
N ARG A 184 7.67 11.82 -29.78
CA ARG A 184 7.88 13.19 -29.28
C ARG A 184 7.75 14.15 -30.45
N GLY A 185 6.69 14.96 -30.46
CA GLY A 185 6.30 15.75 -31.62
C GLY A 185 6.12 14.88 -32.86
N GLY A 186 6.76 15.24 -33.98
CA GLY A 186 6.73 14.46 -35.23
C GLY A 186 7.66 13.25 -35.26
N ARG A 187 8.55 13.08 -34.28
CA ARG A 187 9.54 11.99 -34.27
C ARG A 187 8.98 10.76 -33.58
N THR A 188 9.05 9.62 -34.26
CA THR A 188 8.81 8.28 -33.68
C THR A 188 10.13 7.52 -33.60
N TRP A 189 10.34 6.77 -32.53
CA TRP A 189 11.44 5.82 -32.42
C TRP A 189 11.05 4.61 -31.58
N THR A 190 11.89 3.58 -31.62
CA THR A 190 11.78 2.40 -30.77
C THR A 190 12.99 2.36 -29.85
N GLU A 191 12.78 2.01 -28.59
CA GLU A 191 13.82 1.93 -27.58
C GLU A 191 13.70 0.61 -26.82
N THR A 192 14.79 -0.15 -26.72
CA THR A 192 14.81 -1.36 -25.89
C THR A 192 15.49 -1.05 -24.57
N LEU A 193 14.78 -1.25 -23.47
CA LEU A 193 15.25 -0.99 -22.12
C LEU A 193 15.42 -2.31 -21.38
N HIS A 194 16.38 -2.35 -20.45
CA HIS A 194 16.46 -3.40 -19.46
C HIS A 194 15.69 -2.98 -18.21
N ARG A 195 14.81 -3.85 -17.71
CA ARG A 195 14.19 -3.67 -16.39
C ARG A 195 15.28 -3.68 -15.33
N ALA A 196 15.11 -2.87 -14.31
CA ALA A 196 16.00 -2.82 -13.16
C ALA A 196 15.19 -2.73 -11.89
N THR A 197 15.80 -3.05 -10.75
CA THR A 197 15.22 -2.79 -9.44
C THR A 197 15.33 -1.29 -9.15
N LEU A 198 14.19 -0.66 -8.93
CA LEU A 198 14.02 0.78 -8.74
C LEU A 198 13.42 1.04 -7.37
N SER A 199 13.71 2.21 -6.80
CA SER A 199 13.20 2.67 -5.51
C SER A 199 12.03 3.65 -5.67
N THR A 200 11.09 3.62 -4.73
CA THR A 200 10.04 4.62 -4.58
C THR A 200 10.43 5.68 -3.57
N ASP A 201 10.07 6.94 -3.82
CA ASP A 201 10.20 8.00 -2.81
C ASP A 201 8.99 7.94 -1.87
N SER A 202 9.18 7.37 -0.69
CA SER A 202 8.09 7.12 0.26
C SER A 202 7.60 8.40 0.94
N VAL A 203 8.52 9.35 1.18
CA VAL A 203 8.26 10.66 1.79
C VAL A 203 8.65 11.78 0.84
N THR A 204 7.74 12.72 0.62
CA THR A 204 8.01 13.96 -0.14
C THR A 204 7.65 15.17 0.71
N VAL A 205 8.47 16.22 0.62
CA VAL A 205 8.28 17.45 1.40
C VAL A 205 8.04 18.63 0.47
N THR A 206 6.93 19.34 0.69
CA THR A 206 6.62 20.57 -0.05
C THR A 206 6.36 21.71 0.93
N ARG A 207 7.04 22.84 0.71
CA ARG A 207 6.76 24.07 1.46
C ARG A 207 5.68 24.87 0.77
N ARG A 208 4.77 25.43 1.55
CA ARG A 208 3.66 26.25 1.06
C ARG A 208 3.76 27.67 1.58
N SER A 209 3.18 28.61 0.84
CA SER A 209 2.96 29.98 1.31
C SER A 209 2.08 29.93 2.56
N GLY A 210 2.51 30.58 3.65
CA GLY A 210 1.76 30.59 4.92
C GLY A 210 2.39 29.83 6.09
N ARG A 211 3.70 29.56 6.05
CA ARG A 211 4.43 28.82 7.13
C ARG A 211 3.86 27.43 7.37
N VAL A 212 3.62 26.69 6.28
CA VAL A 212 3.18 25.29 6.35
C VAL A 212 4.16 24.43 5.59
N THR A 213 4.66 23.40 6.27
CA THR A 213 5.42 22.32 5.65
C THR A 213 4.52 21.10 5.50
N VAL A 214 4.31 20.67 4.24
CA VAL A 214 3.55 19.46 3.91
C VAL A 214 4.54 18.30 3.82
N ILE A 215 4.33 17.29 4.66
CA ILE A 215 5.06 16.01 4.62
C ILE A 215 4.09 14.98 4.08
N ARG A 216 4.25 14.58 2.82
CA ARG A 216 3.41 13.56 2.20
C ARG A 216 4.08 12.20 2.32
N VAL A 217 3.35 11.22 2.85
CA VAL A 217 3.78 9.83 2.96
C VAL A 217 2.94 9.01 1.99
N ALA A 218 3.56 8.49 0.93
CA ALA A 218 2.86 7.72 -0.10
C ALA A 218 2.57 6.28 0.33
N ALA A 219 3.49 5.66 1.08
CA ALA A 219 3.38 4.32 1.65
C ALA A 219 4.36 4.19 2.83
N PHE A 220 4.12 3.23 3.72
CA PHE A 220 5.01 2.90 4.84
C PHE A 220 5.97 1.78 4.43
N THR A 221 7.02 2.14 3.71
CA THR A 221 8.09 1.22 3.30
C THR A 221 9.25 1.28 4.29
N ARG A 222 10.21 0.35 4.20
CA ARG A 222 11.38 0.34 5.09
C ARG A 222 12.08 1.70 5.07
N GLY A 223 12.29 2.27 6.26
CA GLY A 223 12.94 3.58 6.44
C GLY A 223 12.00 4.80 6.43
N THR A 224 10.74 4.66 6.02
CA THR A 224 9.77 5.76 5.97
C THR A 224 9.63 6.49 7.31
N GLY A 225 9.64 5.77 8.44
CA GLY A 225 9.53 6.39 9.76
C GLY A 225 10.70 7.32 10.09
N ALA A 226 11.90 6.96 9.65
CA ALA A 226 13.09 7.81 9.80
C ALA A 226 13.01 9.03 8.86
N GLU A 227 12.57 8.84 7.62
CA GLU A 227 12.38 9.92 6.65
C GLU A 227 11.35 10.96 7.13
N VAL A 228 10.22 10.52 7.71
CA VAL A 228 9.21 11.41 8.32
C VAL A 228 9.82 12.23 9.46
N ARG A 229 10.58 11.59 10.35
CA ARG A 229 11.23 12.28 11.48
C ARG A 229 12.24 13.31 10.99
N GLU A 230 13.01 12.98 9.95
CA GLU A 230 13.98 13.90 9.37
C GLU A 230 13.30 15.07 8.66
N ALA A 231 12.26 14.81 7.87
CA ALA A 231 11.44 15.83 7.23
C ALA A 231 10.86 16.82 8.27
N LEU A 232 10.38 16.31 9.40
CA LEU A 232 9.89 17.14 10.50
C LEU A 232 11.00 17.96 11.17
N ARG A 233 12.19 17.42 11.37
CA ARG A 233 13.34 18.17 11.93
C ARG A 233 13.82 19.26 10.98
N ALA A 234 13.83 18.99 9.69
CA ALA A 234 14.24 19.93 8.64
C ALA A 234 13.16 21.01 8.34
N ALA A 235 11.92 20.80 8.80
CA ALA A 235 10.87 21.80 8.69
C ALA A 235 11.19 23.02 9.59
N PRO A 236 10.98 24.27 9.12
CA PRO A 236 11.21 25.46 9.92
C PRO A 236 10.47 25.41 11.27
N ALA A 237 11.10 25.89 12.35
CA ALA A 237 10.54 25.79 13.70
C ALA A 237 9.20 26.54 13.87
N GLY A 238 8.97 27.58 13.07
CA GLY A 238 7.72 28.36 13.08
C GLY A 238 6.64 27.84 12.13
N ASP A 239 6.89 26.74 11.41
CA ASP A 239 5.91 26.17 10.48
C ASP A 239 4.94 25.24 11.22
N GLY A 240 3.68 25.29 10.80
CA GLY A 240 2.72 24.21 11.04
C GLY A 240 3.00 23.02 10.10
N ILE A 241 2.65 21.81 10.54
CA ILE A 241 2.88 20.59 9.78
C ILE A 241 1.55 20.05 9.25
N ALA A 242 1.50 19.79 7.95
CA ALA A 242 0.43 19.00 7.34
C ALA A 242 1.00 17.64 6.93
N LEU A 243 0.63 16.60 7.67
CA LEU A 243 0.96 15.22 7.33
C LEU A 243 -0.06 14.69 6.33
N ASP A 244 0.33 14.53 5.07
CA ASP A 244 -0.57 14.12 4.00
C ASP A 244 -0.49 12.61 3.76
N LEU A 245 -1.56 11.89 4.13
CA LEU A 245 -1.72 10.44 4.00
C LEU A 245 -2.79 10.07 2.95
N ARG A 246 -3.22 11.03 2.13
CA ARG A 246 -4.21 10.80 1.07
C ARG A 246 -3.67 9.82 0.03
N GLY A 247 -4.47 8.82 -0.31
CA GLY A 247 -4.10 7.73 -1.21
C GLY A 247 -3.05 6.76 -0.65
N ASN A 248 -2.67 6.86 0.63
CA ASN A 248 -1.71 5.95 1.25
C ASN A 248 -2.40 4.65 1.69
N SER A 249 -2.10 3.56 1.00
CA SER A 249 -2.69 2.23 1.25
C SER A 249 -2.14 1.50 2.50
N GLY A 250 -1.21 2.11 3.22
CA GLY A 250 -0.57 1.53 4.40
C GLY A 250 0.86 1.05 4.10
N GLY A 251 1.19 -0.16 4.55
CA GLY A 251 2.53 -0.73 4.51
C GLY A 251 2.94 -1.32 5.87
N LEU A 252 4.23 -1.24 6.19
CA LEU A 252 4.80 -1.77 7.41
C LEU A 252 4.27 -1.04 8.65
N VAL A 253 3.66 -1.79 9.58
CA VAL A 253 3.20 -1.28 10.89
C VAL A 253 4.30 -0.54 11.64
N THR A 254 5.49 -1.11 11.61
CA THR A 254 6.64 -0.65 12.39
C THR A 254 7.11 0.71 11.91
N GLU A 255 7.01 0.96 10.61
CA GLU A 255 7.30 2.26 10.00
C GLU A 255 6.22 3.29 10.31
N ALA A 256 4.94 2.88 10.34
CA ALA A 256 3.85 3.74 10.82
C ALA A 256 4.00 4.09 12.30
N VAL A 257 4.37 3.14 13.17
CA VAL A 257 4.65 3.40 14.60
C VAL A 257 5.87 4.33 14.75
N ALA A 258 6.93 4.12 13.96
CA ALA A 258 8.10 4.98 13.96
C ALA A 258 7.78 6.41 13.49
N ALA A 259 6.94 6.55 12.45
CA ALA A 259 6.42 7.84 11.99
C ALA A 259 5.54 8.52 13.06
N ALA A 260 4.66 7.78 13.73
CA ALA A 260 3.84 8.31 14.83
C ALA A 260 4.73 8.83 15.99
N SER A 261 5.82 8.11 16.27
CA SER A 261 6.83 8.51 17.26
C SER A 261 7.57 9.80 16.90
N ALA A 262 7.48 10.30 15.65
CA ALA A 262 8.01 11.61 15.30
C ALA A 262 7.17 12.75 15.88
N PHE A 263 5.89 12.50 16.16
CA PHE A 263 4.90 13.49 16.62
C PHE A 263 4.41 13.25 18.05
N LEU A 264 4.79 12.13 18.67
CA LEU A 264 4.39 11.71 20.00
C LEU A 264 5.60 11.53 20.91
N ASP A 265 5.44 11.87 22.19
CA ASP A 265 6.45 11.62 23.23
C ASP A 265 6.11 10.35 24.01
N GLY A 266 6.12 9.22 23.31
CA GLY A 266 5.72 7.93 23.85
C GLY A 266 4.21 7.70 23.97
N GLY A 267 3.86 6.58 24.60
CA GLY A 267 2.47 6.15 24.83
C GLY A 267 1.90 5.25 23.73
N LEU A 268 0.66 4.82 23.94
CA LEU A 268 -0.03 3.84 23.08
C LEU A 268 -0.32 4.44 21.69
N VAL A 269 0.04 3.69 20.65
CA VAL A 269 -0.28 3.98 19.24
C VAL A 269 -1.47 3.13 18.78
N ALA A 270 -1.44 1.83 19.07
CA ALA A 270 -2.55 0.93 18.79
C ALA A 270 -2.46 -0.32 19.66
N THR A 271 -3.59 -1.00 19.80
CA THR A 271 -3.62 -2.40 20.28
C THR A 271 -3.99 -3.31 19.13
N TYR A 272 -3.54 -4.56 19.17
CA TYR A 272 -3.93 -5.56 18.19
C TYR A 272 -4.05 -6.92 18.85
N ASP A 273 -4.95 -7.75 18.35
CA ASP A 273 -4.94 -9.18 18.65
C ASP A 273 -4.28 -9.98 17.53
N VAL A 274 -3.58 -11.03 17.95
CA VAL A 274 -3.22 -12.17 17.12
C VAL A 274 -3.70 -13.39 17.89
N ASP A 275 -4.59 -14.16 17.29
CA ASP A 275 -5.05 -15.42 17.86
C ASP A 275 -5.56 -15.28 19.32
N GLY A 276 -6.33 -14.22 19.58
CA GLY A 276 -6.93 -13.96 20.90
C GLY A 276 -5.94 -13.47 21.97
N ALA A 277 -4.66 -13.28 21.62
CA ALA A 277 -3.66 -12.64 22.46
C ALA A 277 -3.54 -11.15 22.10
N GLN A 278 -3.96 -10.29 23.04
CA GLN A 278 -3.85 -8.85 22.89
C GLN A 278 -2.40 -8.38 23.06
N ARG A 279 -1.99 -7.46 22.19
CA ARG A 279 -0.67 -6.82 22.14
C ARG A 279 -0.87 -5.31 21.98
N ALA A 280 0.17 -4.55 22.31
CA ALA A 280 0.14 -3.09 22.27
C ALA A 280 1.40 -2.55 21.58
N LEU A 281 1.20 -1.56 20.72
CA LEU A 281 2.23 -0.82 20.01
C LEU A 281 2.39 0.54 20.67
N HIS A 282 3.63 0.90 20.98
CA HIS A 282 3.94 2.16 21.66
C HIS A 282 4.86 3.02 20.80
N ALA A 283 4.64 4.33 20.87
CA ALA A 283 5.56 5.29 20.30
C ALA A 283 6.86 5.32 21.13
N ALA A 284 7.98 5.57 20.46
CA ALA A 284 9.21 5.94 21.13
C ALA A 284 9.10 7.39 21.67
N PRO A 285 9.75 7.71 22.79
CA PRO A 285 9.82 9.09 23.30
C PRO A 285 10.67 10.00 22.40
N GLY A 286 10.58 11.31 22.62
CA GLY A 286 11.36 12.34 21.93
C GLY A 286 10.76 12.83 20.61
N GLY A 287 9.45 12.66 20.40
CA GLY A 287 8.72 13.25 19.29
C GLY A 287 8.37 14.73 19.51
N ASP A 288 8.07 15.44 18.42
CA ASP A 288 7.63 16.83 18.48
C ASP A 288 6.14 16.93 18.82
N THR A 289 5.85 17.31 20.06
CA THR A 289 4.49 17.48 20.56
C THR A 289 4.00 18.93 20.51
N ALA A 290 4.86 19.88 20.13
CA ALA A 290 4.60 21.31 20.31
C ALA A 290 4.19 22.02 19.01
N ARG A 291 4.67 21.56 17.85
CA ARG A 291 4.29 22.18 16.55
C ARG A 291 2.83 21.87 16.19
N PRO A 292 2.06 22.87 15.70
CA PRO A 292 0.73 22.62 15.14
C PRO A 292 0.77 21.52 14.08
N LEU A 293 -0.16 20.56 14.18
CA LEU A 293 -0.20 19.39 13.31
C LEU A 293 -1.63 19.13 12.85
N VAL A 294 -1.75 18.88 11.55
CA VAL A 294 -2.97 18.33 10.94
C VAL A 294 -2.61 17.11 10.11
N VAL A 295 -3.53 16.15 10.02
CA VAL A 295 -3.39 14.97 9.17
C VAL A 295 -4.43 15.04 8.06
N LEU A 296 -3.99 14.86 6.81
CA LEU A 296 -4.87 14.87 5.65
C LEU A 296 -5.14 13.43 5.23
N VAL A 297 -6.41 13.09 5.09
CA VAL A 297 -6.85 11.72 4.78
C VAL A 297 -7.93 11.70 3.70
N ASP A 298 -8.07 10.57 3.03
CA ASP A 298 -9.17 10.30 2.12
C ASP A 298 -9.57 8.81 2.14
N GLY A 299 -10.52 8.42 1.28
CA GLY A 299 -10.94 7.03 1.15
C GLY A 299 -9.85 6.07 0.63
N GLY A 300 -8.70 6.59 0.18
CA GLY A 300 -7.52 5.81 -0.17
C GLY A 300 -6.55 5.63 1.01
N THR A 301 -6.70 6.39 2.09
CA THR A 301 -5.98 6.17 3.35
C THR A 301 -6.46 4.86 3.97
N MET A 302 -5.55 3.90 4.17
CA MET A 302 -5.91 2.53 4.57
C MET A 302 -4.88 1.94 5.55
N SER A 303 -5.29 0.98 6.37
CA SER A 303 -4.40 0.04 7.04
C SER A 303 -3.40 0.74 7.99
N ALA A 304 -2.08 0.53 7.88
CA ALA A 304 -1.08 1.20 8.71
C ALA A 304 -1.19 2.75 8.72
N ALA A 305 -1.71 3.37 7.64
CA ALA A 305 -1.99 4.80 7.60
C ALA A 305 -3.17 5.20 8.49
N GLU A 306 -4.21 4.35 8.58
CA GLU A 306 -5.33 4.54 9.49
C GLU A 306 -4.90 4.34 10.95
N LEU A 307 -3.99 3.41 11.22
CA LEU A 307 -3.38 3.20 12.54
C LEU A 307 -2.66 4.46 13.01
N LEU A 308 -1.79 5.05 12.17
CA LEU A 308 -1.11 6.30 12.52
C LEU A 308 -2.11 7.46 12.68
N THR A 309 -3.11 7.57 11.79
CA THR A 309 -4.15 8.61 11.85
C THR A 309 -4.92 8.53 13.16
N GLY A 310 -5.45 7.35 13.50
CA GLY A 310 -6.20 7.12 14.73
C GLY A 310 -5.36 7.36 15.98
N ALA A 311 -4.07 7.00 15.96
CA ALA A 311 -3.16 7.28 17.07
C ALA A 311 -2.97 8.77 17.32
N LEU A 312 -2.81 9.57 16.27
CA LEU A 312 -2.66 11.02 16.40
C LEU A 312 -3.98 11.71 16.78
N GLN A 313 -5.10 11.22 16.26
CA GLN A 313 -6.43 11.77 16.54
C GLN A 313 -6.89 11.47 17.98
N ASP A 314 -6.90 10.21 18.40
CA ASP A 314 -7.38 9.80 19.73
C ASP A 314 -6.56 10.43 20.86
N ARG A 315 -5.29 10.74 20.59
CA ARG A 315 -4.39 11.38 21.55
C ARG A 315 -4.48 12.91 21.53
N GLY A 316 -5.39 13.48 20.73
CA GLY A 316 -5.55 14.92 20.55
C GLY A 316 -4.29 15.61 20.00
N ARG A 317 -3.42 14.87 19.31
CA ARG A 317 -2.15 15.39 18.81
C ARG A 317 -2.33 16.13 17.49
N ALA A 318 -3.29 15.72 16.67
CA ALA A 318 -3.55 16.34 15.37
C ALA A 318 -5.04 16.49 15.11
N VAL A 319 -5.40 17.50 14.32
CA VAL A 319 -6.73 17.59 13.71
C VAL A 319 -6.70 16.82 12.38
N VAL A 320 -7.60 15.86 12.22
CA VAL A 320 -7.76 15.06 11.01
C VAL A 320 -8.74 15.74 10.06
N ILE A 321 -8.32 15.98 8.82
CA ILE A 321 -9.07 16.74 7.82
C ILE A 321 -9.16 15.93 6.52
N GLY A 322 -10.34 15.84 5.93
CA GLY A 322 -10.52 15.17 4.63
C GLY A 322 -11.81 14.38 4.53
N SER A 323 -11.75 13.14 4.05
CA SER A 323 -12.92 12.24 4.04
C SER A 323 -12.63 10.97 4.85
N ARG A 324 -13.69 10.22 5.17
CA ARG A 324 -13.57 8.95 5.88
C ARG A 324 -12.59 8.01 5.17
N THR A 325 -11.72 7.39 5.96
CA THR A 325 -10.70 6.45 5.46
C THR A 325 -11.31 5.08 5.11
N PHE A 326 -10.50 4.21 4.50
CA PHE A 326 -10.97 2.99 3.87
C PHE A 326 -11.63 1.97 4.82
N GLY A 327 -11.11 1.83 6.04
CA GLY A 327 -11.60 0.90 7.06
C GLY A 327 -11.01 -0.50 6.96
N LYS A 328 -9.70 -0.62 6.73
CA LYS A 328 -9.00 -1.90 6.87
C LYS A 328 -8.39 -1.99 8.27
N GLY A 329 -9.06 -2.71 9.16
CA GLY A 329 -8.70 -2.87 10.56
C GLY A 329 -8.11 -4.23 10.91
N SER A 330 -7.92 -5.11 9.94
CA SER A 330 -7.40 -6.48 10.11
C SER A 330 -5.88 -6.53 10.14
N VAL A 331 -5.35 -7.48 10.90
CA VAL A 331 -3.94 -7.87 10.91
C VAL A 331 -3.81 -9.16 10.14
N GLN A 332 -2.82 -9.24 9.25
CA GLN A 332 -2.58 -10.43 8.43
C GLN A 332 -1.21 -11.02 8.72
N MET A 333 -1.11 -12.34 8.57
CA MET A 333 0.16 -13.05 8.68
C MET A 333 0.35 -14.01 7.51
N PRO A 334 1.60 -14.11 7.00
CA PRO A 334 1.92 -15.03 5.92
C PRO A 334 1.97 -16.47 6.42
N THR A 335 1.50 -17.38 5.57
CA THR A 335 1.54 -18.83 5.75
C THR A 335 2.23 -19.45 4.56
N ASN A 336 3.43 -19.98 4.77
CA ASN A 336 4.14 -20.69 3.73
C ASN A 336 3.45 -22.02 3.42
N LEU A 337 3.30 -22.31 2.14
CA LEU A 337 2.67 -23.52 1.61
C LEU A 337 3.73 -24.48 1.06
N PRO A 338 3.40 -25.78 0.90
CA PRO A 338 4.38 -26.81 0.52
C PRO A 338 5.06 -26.61 -0.85
N ASP A 339 4.44 -25.83 -1.76
CA ASP A 339 4.96 -25.52 -3.09
C ASP A 339 5.71 -24.18 -3.17
N GLY A 340 5.93 -23.51 -2.03
CA GLY A 340 6.58 -22.20 -1.97
C GLY A 340 5.63 -21.01 -2.10
N SER A 341 4.36 -21.25 -2.44
CA SER A 341 3.34 -20.19 -2.41
C SER A 341 3.05 -19.73 -0.96
N VAL A 342 2.47 -18.54 -0.81
CA VAL A 342 2.22 -17.91 0.49
C VAL A 342 0.78 -17.44 0.59
N ALA A 343 0.08 -17.87 1.65
CA ALA A 343 -1.24 -17.34 1.98
C ALA A 343 -1.15 -16.25 3.06
N GLU A 344 -1.57 -15.03 2.76
CA GLU A 344 -1.72 -13.93 3.72
C GLU A 344 -3.12 -13.96 4.33
N LEU A 345 -3.22 -14.33 5.60
CA LEU A 345 -4.48 -14.63 6.26
C LEU A 345 -4.73 -13.70 7.44
N THR A 346 -5.99 -13.31 7.65
CA THR A 346 -6.38 -12.47 8.79
C THR A 346 -6.26 -13.26 10.11
N VAL A 347 -5.45 -12.74 11.03
CA VAL A 347 -5.22 -13.33 12.37
C VAL A 347 -5.84 -12.55 13.52
N GLY A 348 -6.39 -11.38 13.23
CA GLY A 348 -7.00 -10.52 14.23
C GLY A 348 -7.24 -9.11 13.73
N HIS A 349 -7.51 -8.21 14.67
CA HIS A 349 -7.81 -6.81 14.38
C HIS A 349 -7.01 -5.86 15.26
N TYR A 350 -6.79 -4.64 14.79
CA TYR A 350 -6.25 -3.56 15.61
C TYR A 350 -7.32 -2.56 16.03
N ARG A 351 -7.02 -1.86 17.11
CA ARG A 351 -7.83 -0.79 17.68
C ARG A 351 -6.96 0.43 17.94
N THR A 352 -7.53 1.59 17.75
CA THR A 352 -6.89 2.88 18.07
C THR A 352 -6.73 3.04 19.60
N PRO A 353 -5.99 4.04 20.10
CA PRO A 353 -5.75 4.22 21.53
C PRO A 353 -7.01 4.35 22.40
N SER A 354 -8.09 4.94 21.87
CA SER A 354 -9.39 5.03 22.55
C SER A 354 -10.24 3.76 22.43
N GLY A 355 -9.72 2.71 21.78
CA GLY A 355 -10.37 1.40 21.62
C GLY A 355 -11.29 1.30 20.40
N HIS A 356 -11.29 2.28 19.50
CA HIS A 356 -12.13 2.26 18.30
C HIS A 356 -11.68 1.14 17.35
N ALA A 357 -12.64 0.36 16.87
CA ALA A 357 -12.41 -0.62 15.81
C ALA A 357 -12.44 0.09 14.45
N VAL A 358 -11.41 -0.17 13.63
CA VAL A 358 -11.27 0.45 12.31
C VAL A 358 -11.92 -0.40 11.21
N ASP A 359 -11.97 -1.72 11.39
CA ASP A 359 -12.41 -2.64 10.32
C ASP A 359 -13.87 -2.39 9.89
N GLY A 360 -14.07 -2.18 8.60
CA GLY A 360 -15.35 -1.85 7.98
C GLY A 360 -15.89 -0.44 8.29
N ARG A 361 -15.18 0.36 9.10
CA ARG A 361 -15.64 1.69 9.54
C ARG A 361 -14.73 2.83 9.11
N GLY A 362 -13.43 2.60 9.12
CA GLY A 362 -12.42 3.64 8.94
C GLY A 362 -12.36 4.63 10.10
N ILE A 363 -11.48 5.61 9.94
CA ILE A 363 -11.33 6.79 10.76
C ILE A 363 -12.21 7.89 10.16
N THR A 364 -13.05 8.50 11.00
CA THR A 364 -13.84 9.67 10.60
C THR A 364 -13.03 10.93 10.88
N PRO A 365 -12.83 11.82 9.88
CA PRO A 365 -12.07 13.05 10.10
C PRO A 365 -12.79 13.98 11.08
N ASP A 366 -12.03 14.77 11.83
CA ASP A 366 -12.58 15.83 12.70
C ASP A 366 -13.25 16.93 11.86
N LEU A 367 -12.74 17.14 10.65
CA LEU A 367 -13.27 18.13 9.72
C LEU A 367 -13.35 17.56 8.29
N GLU A 368 -14.57 17.41 7.80
CA GLU A 368 -14.78 16.95 6.42
C GLU A 368 -14.27 17.99 5.40
N ALA A 369 -13.61 17.53 4.34
CA ALA A 369 -13.10 18.37 3.27
C ALA A 369 -12.98 17.57 1.96
N GLY A 370 -13.57 18.09 0.88
CA GLY A 370 -13.30 17.62 -0.48
C GLY A 370 -12.22 18.50 -1.13
N ASP A 371 -12.60 19.16 -2.21
CA ASP A 371 -11.71 20.08 -2.92
C ASP A 371 -11.21 21.22 -2.00
N GLY A 372 -9.90 21.46 -2.03
CA GLY A 372 -9.26 22.49 -1.20
C GLY A 372 -8.93 22.07 0.23
N VAL A 373 -8.83 20.76 0.52
CA VAL A 373 -8.39 20.22 1.81
C VAL A 373 -7.11 20.90 2.33
N LEU A 374 -6.14 21.20 1.46
CA LEU A 374 -4.91 21.90 1.83
C LEU A 374 -5.15 23.34 2.34
N ARG A 375 -6.04 24.09 1.69
CA ARG A 375 -6.40 25.45 2.14
C ARG A 375 -7.08 25.42 3.50
N ARG A 376 -7.91 24.39 3.73
CA ARG A 376 -8.57 24.17 5.02
C ARG A 376 -7.56 23.80 6.10
N ALA A 377 -6.59 22.95 5.78
CA ALA A 377 -5.47 22.63 6.64
C ALA A 377 -4.64 23.87 7.02
N GLU A 378 -4.30 24.72 6.05
CA GLU A 378 -3.61 26.00 6.28
C GLU A 378 -4.41 26.90 7.25
N THR A 379 -5.73 26.96 7.11
CA THR A 379 -6.62 27.74 8.00
C THR A 379 -6.61 27.20 9.43
N VAL A 380 -6.71 25.87 9.59
CA VAL A 380 -6.68 25.21 10.91
C VAL A 380 -5.32 25.41 11.58
N LEU A 381 -4.22 25.23 10.83
CA LEU A 381 -2.87 25.42 11.35
C LEU A 381 -2.60 26.86 11.80
N ALA A 382 -3.12 27.86 11.09
CA ALA A 382 -3.03 29.26 11.51
C ALA A 382 -3.71 29.46 12.88
N GLY A 383 -4.93 28.95 13.05
CA GLY A 383 -5.65 29.04 14.33
C GLY A 383 -4.99 28.28 15.49
N LEU A 384 -4.32 27.15 15.20
CA LEU A 384 -3.56 26.40 16.20
C LEU A 384 -2.23 27.08 16.59
N GLY A 385 -1.63 27.84 15.67
CA GLY A 385 -0.34 28.51 15.86
C GLY A 385 -0.39 29.79 16.70
N ASP A 386 -1.55 30.46 16.74
CA ASP A 386 -1.73 31.74 17.42
C ASP A 386 -1.98 31.62 18.94
N ALA A 387 -2.07 30.40 19.49
CA ALA A 387 -2.38 30.14 20.90
C ALA A 387 -1.17 30.26 21.86
N ARG A 388 -0.17 31.10 21.56
CA ARG A 388 1.03 31.29 22.41
C ARG A 388 1.14 32.68 23.02
#